data_AF-A0A7C4VZN6-F1
#
_entry.id   AF-A0A7C4VZN6-F1
#
_cell.length_a   1.000
_cell.length_b   1.000
_cell.length_c   1.000
_cell.angle_alpha   90.00
_cell.angle_beta   90.00
_cell.angle_gamma   90.00
#
_symmetry.space_group_name_H-M   'P 1'
#
loop_
_entity.id
_entity.type
_entity.pdbx_description
1 polymer ?
#
loop_
_entity_poly.entity_id
_entity_poly.type
_entity_poly.pdbx_seq_one_letter_code
_entity_poly.pdbx_strand_id
1 'polypeptide(L)'
;MTENRSSFSFKLTPEQQQRLLEELRRGNYEPFSAPYVLAGGRTPHCTIALYTSGKLLVQGRDAADVVAFTIEPLVLQSASLGYEDTLNPDGIRPHLGVDESGKGDFFGPLVIAGTYTDDSITRALGKLGVMDSKRITTPARIRELAAGIRRIQGCHVEIVSIGPERYNEIYPQFGNLNRMLAWGHAKVIAKLAELQPD
;
A
#
# COMPACT_ATOMS: atom_id res chain seq x y z
N MET A 1 0.93 18.19 3.80
CA MET A 1 2.23 17.84 3.20
C MET A 1 2.02 16.56 2.42
N THR A 2 1.72 16.70 1.14
CA THR A 2 1.40 15.62 0.20
C THR A 2 2.60 14.69 0.08
N GLU A 3 2.37 13.38 0.20
CA GLU A 3 3.39 12.36 -0.06
C GLU A 3 4.07 12.63 -1.40
N ASN A 4 5.39 12.46 -1.46
CA ASN A 4 6.21 12.64 -2.66
C ASN A 4 5.99 11.46 -3.64
N ARG A 5 4.73 11.12 -3.92
CA ARG A 5 4.34 10.10 -4.90
C ARG A 5 4.61 10.67 -6.29
N SER A 6 5.54 10.06 -7.00
CA SER A 6 5.92 10.44 -8.37
C SER A 6 5.21 9.62 -9.43
N SER A 7 4.22 8.81 -9.06
CA SER A 7 3.50 7.92 -9.97
C SER A 7 2.07 7.70 -9.49
N PHE A 8 1.11 8.02 -10.36
CA PHE A 8 -0.33 7.85 -10.14
C PHE A 8 -0.93 7.07 -11.29
N SER A 9 -1.91 6.21 -11.00
CA SER A 9 -2.62 5.47 -12.03
C SER A 9 -4.11 5.41 -11.79
N PHE A 10 -4.89 5.60 -12.84
CA PHE A 10 -6.34 5.62 -12.81
C PHE A 10 -6.90 4.70 -13.90
N LYS A 11 -8.09 4.16 -13.67
CA LYS A 11 -8.87 3.48 -14.72
C LYS A 11 -9.91 4.47 -15.22
N LEU A 12 -9.81 4.88 -16.48
CA LEU A 12 -10.71 5.87 -17.06
C LEU A 12 -11.88 5.21 -17.79
N THR A 13 -13.08 5.75 -17.59
CA THR A 13 -14.25 5.47 -18.43
C THR A 13 -14.06 6.01 -19.85
N PRO A 14 -14.79 5.52 -20.87
CA PRO A 14 -14.71 6.06 -22.23
C PRO A 14 -14.89 7.58 -22.29
N GLU A 15 -15.81 8.13 -21.49
CA GLU A 15 -16.07 9.57 -21.41
C GLU A 15 -14.88 10.33 -20.83
N GLN A 16 -14.26 9.81 -19.77
CA GLN A 16 -13.05 10.41 -19.19
C GLN A 16 -11.84 10.32 -20.13
N GLN A 17 -11.73 9.23 -20.90
CA GLN A 17 -10.68 9.10 -21.92
C GLN A 17 -10.81 10.19 -22.98
N GLN A 18 -12.04 10.45 -23.44
CA GLN A 18 -12.30 11.51 -24.41
C GLN A 18 -11.91 12.89 -23.88
N ARG A 19 -12.26 13.21 -22.62
CA ARG A 19 -11.83 14.46 -21.97
C ARG A 19 -10.32 14.58 -21.87
N LEU A 20 -9.63 13.50 -21.49
CA LEU A 20 -8.16 13.49 -21.45
C LEU A 20 -7.56 13.77 -22.83
N LEU A 21 -8.11 13.18 -23.90
CA LEU A 21 -7.65 13.45 -25.26
C LEU A 21 -7.82 14.92 -25.65
N GLU A 22 -8.94 15.54 -25.26
CA GLU A 22 -9.19 16.97 -25.49
C GLU A 22 -8.22 17.85 -24.69
N GLU A 23 -7.98 17.53 -23.41
CA GLU A 23 -7.03 18.26 -22.58
C GLU A 23 -5.59 18.14 -23.10
N LEU A 24 -5.17 16.95 -23.55
CA LEU A 24 -3.84 16.74 -24.15
C LEU A 24 -3.68 17.52 -25.47
N ARG A 25 -4.76 17.75 -26.22
CA ARG A 25 -4.73 18.57 -27.44
C ARG A 25 -4.75 20.07 -27.16
N ARG A 26 -5.45 20.49 -26.11
CA ARG A 26 -5.59 21.90 -25.73
C ARG A 26 -4.37 22.42 -24.96
N GLY A 27 -3.77 21.57 -24.13
CA GLY A 27 -2.64 21.92 -23.30
C GLY A 27 -1.31 21.96 -24.08
N ASN A 28 -0.30 22.55 -23.44
CA ASN A 28 1.05 22.62 -23.99
C ASN A 28 1.87 21.39 -23.57
N TYR A 29 1.55 20.25 -24.17
CA TYR A 29 2.25 18.99 -23.91
C TYR A 29 3.06 18.57 -25.13
N GLU A 30 4.29 18.10 -24.92
CA GLU A 30 5.04 17.38 -25.95
C GLU A 30 4.34 16.03 -26.21
N PRO A 31 4.05 15.66 -27.46
CA PRO A 31 3.46 14.36 -27.76
C PRO A 31 4.33 13.22 -27.24
N PHE A 32 3.71 12.26 -26.55
CA PHE A 32 4.36 11.04 -26.08
C PHE A 32 3.71 9.82 -26.74
N SER A 33 4.55 8.93 -27.28
CA SER A 33 4.13 7.68 -27.91
C SER A 33 5.00 6.52 -27.41
N ALA A 34 4.34 5.41 -27.10
CA ALA A 34 4.96 4.16 -26.68
C ALA A 34 4.02 2.99 -27.02
N PRO A 35 4.48 1.72 -27.00
CA PRO A 35 3.62 0.57 -27.25
C PRO A 35 2.38 0.58 -26.35
N TYR A 36 1.21 0.34 -26.95
CA TYR A 36 -0.09 0.31 -26.28
C TYR A 36 -0.54 1.64 -25.66
N VAL A 37 0.14 2.75 -25.91
CA VAL A 37 -0.30 4.10 -25.52
C VAL A 37 -1.21 4.66 -26.61
N LEU A 38 -2.46 4.93 -26.27
CA LEU A 38 -3.47 5.54 -27.14
C LEU A 38 -3.18 7.03 -27.34
N ALA A 39 -2.78 7.72 -26.28
CA ALA A 39 -2.36 9.11 -26.31
C ALA A 39 -1.49 9.41 -25.09
N GLY A 40 -0.53 10.32 -25.26
CA GLY A 40 0.29 10.77 -24.16
C GLY A 40 0.80 12.18 -24.37
N GLY A 41 1.05 12.87 -23.26
CA GLY A 41 1.63 14.19 -23.21
C GLY A 41 2.77 14.21 -22.22
N ARG A 42 3.83 14.95 -22.53
CA ARG A 42 4.99 15.11 -21.68
C ARG A 42 5.26 16.59 -21.41
N THR A 43 5.66 16.86 -20.20
CA THR A 43 6.24 18.13 -19.73
C THR A 43 7.67 17.84 -19.25
N PRO A 44 8.52 18.85 -19.01
CA PRO A 44 9.90 18.63 -18.55
C PRO A 44 10.04 17.72 -17.32
N HIS A 45 9.01 17.63 -16.48
CA HIS A 45 9.05 16.94 -15.20
C HIS A 45 7.89 15.96 -14.98
N CYS A 46 7.04 15.72 -15.98
CA CYS A 46 5.91 14.79 -15.88
C CYS A 46 5.53 14.19 -17.24
N THR A 47 5.19 12.92 -17.25
CA THR A 47 4.65 12.16 -18.37
C THR A 47 3.23 11.70 -18.05
N ILE A 48 2.31 11.89 -18.99
CA ILE A 48 0.93 11.46 -18.93
C ILE A 48 0.75 10.45 -20.08
N ALA A 49 0.33 9.22 -19.77
CA ALA A 49 0.15 8.17 -20.76
C ALA A 49 -1.19 7.45 -20.55
N LEU A 50 -2.06 7.51 -21.55
CA LEU A 50 -3.29 6.73 -21.62
C LEU A 50 -3.03 5.46 -22.43
N TYR A 51 -3.21 4.30 -21.80
CA TYR A 51 -3.07 3.01 -22.45
C TYR A 51 -4.38 2.56 -23.11
N THR A 52 -4.29 1.71 -24.13
CA THR A 52 -5.45 1.09 -24.81
C THR A 52 -6.36 0.30 -23.88
N SER A 53 -5.85 -0.15 -22.74
CA SER A 53 -6.65 -0.77 -21.68
C SER A 53 -7.55 0.22 -20.93
N GLY A 54 -7.48 1.52 -21.21
CA GLY A 54 -8.15 2.58 -20.45
C GLY A 54 -7.44 2.95 -19.15
N LYS A 55 -6.23 2.44 -18.91
CA LYS A 55 -5.40 2.83 -17.77
C LYS A 55 -4.69 4.16 -18.11
N LEU A 56 -4.86 5.17 -17.26
CA LEU A 56 -4.06 6.38 -17.25
C LEU A 56 -2.88 6.20 -16.28
N LEU A 57 -1.70 6.61 -16.70
CA LEU A 57 -0.49 6.67 -15.90
C LEU A 57 0.06 8.11 -15.94
N VAL A 58 0.25 8.71 -14.77
CA VAL A 58 0.86 10.04 -14.61
C VAL A 58 2.11 9.87 -13.76
N GLN A 59 3.27 10.20 -14.32
CA GLN A 59 4.57 9.91 -13.69
C GLN A 59 5.55 11.06 -13.84
N GLY A 60 6.28 11.36 -12.76
CA GLY A 60 7.27 12.41 -12.73
C GLY A 60 7.29 13.16 -11.40
N ARG A 61 8.16 14.15 -11.31
CA ARG A 61 8.28 15.00 -10.12
C ARG A 61 7.02 15.82 -9.89
N ASP A 62 6.42 16.32 -10.97
CA ASP A 62 5.25 17.20 -10.90
C ASP A 62 3.93 16.43 -11.05
N ALA A 63 3.99 15.09 -10.95
CA ALA A 63 2.84 14.23 -11.19
C ALA A 63 1.68 14.50 -10.22
N ALA A 64 1.99 14.82 -8.96
CA ALA A 64 0.98 15.14 -7.95
C ALA A 64 0.21 16.41 -8.31
N ASP A 65 0.92 17.45 -8.74
CA ASP A 65 0.32 18.73 -9.15
C ASP A 65 -0.50 18.56 -10.44
N VAL A 66 0.04 17.84 -11.42
CA VAL A 66 -0.71 17.51 -12.65
C VAL A 66 -2.00 16.76 -12.32
N VAL A 67 -1.95 15.82 -11.37
CA VAL A 67 -3.16 15.10 -10.93
C VAL A 67 -4.14 16.06 -10.27
N ALA A 68 -3.71 16.80 -9.24
CA ALA A 68 -4.60 17.64 -8.44
C ALA A 68 -5.22 18.82 -9.23
N PHE A 69 -4.45 19.45 -10.12
CA PHE A 69 -4.86 20.67 -10.80
C PHE A 69 -5.38 20.46 -12.23
N THR A 70 -5.09 19.31 -12.84
CA THR A 70 -5.51 19.02 -14.23
C THR A 70 -6.37 17.77 -14.30
N ILE A 71 -5.85 16.61 -13.88
CA ILE A 71 -6.54 15.33 -14.11
C ILE A 71 -7.81 15.23 -13.26
N GLU A 72 -7.75 15.55 -11.98
CA GLU A 72 -8.91 15.51 -11.08
C GLU A 72 -10.04 16.45 -11.51
N PRO A 73 -9.81 17.76 -11.73
CA PRO A 73 -10.88 18.69 -12.08
C PRO A 73 -11.37 18.52 -13.53
N LEU A 74 -10.48 18.31 -14.50
CA LEU A 74 -10.84 18.36 -15.93
C LEU A 74 -11.20 16.98 -16.51
N VAL A 75 -10.55 15.92 -16.02
CA VAL A 75 -10.75 14.56 -16.54
C VAL A 75 -11.69 13.76 -15.64
N LEU A 76 -11.28 13.52 -14.39
CA LEU A 76 -12.01 12.67 -13.44
C LEU A 76 -13.30 13.32 -12.92
N GLN A 77 -13.32 14.65 -12.81
CA GLN A 77 -14.35 15.44 -12.13
C GLN A 77 -14.58 15.01 -10.67
N SER A 78 -13.52 14.55 -10.01
CA SER A 78 -13.55 14.10 -8.62
C SER A 78 -12.19 14.37 -7.98
N ALA A 79 -12.18 14.89 -6.76
CA ALA A 79 -10.98 15.03 -5.95
C ALA A 79 -10.74 13.73 -5.16
N SER A 80 -9.56 13.15 -5.30
CA SER A 80 -9.15 11.91 -4.63
C SER A 80 -7.81 12.02 -3.94
N LEU A 81 -6.88 12.79 -4.51
CA LEU A 81 -5.57 13.06 -3.99
C LEU A 81 -5.68 13.95 -2.74
N GLY A 82 -5.14 13.47 -1.62
CA GLY A 82 -5.23 14.17 -0.33
C GLY A 82 -6.57 14.00 0.41
N TYR A 83 -7.57 13.36 -0.22
CA TYR A 83 -8.83 12.93 0.41
C TYR A 83 -8.91 11.42 0.58
N GLU A 84 -7.78 10.72 0.43
CA GLU A 84 -7.66 9.26 0.58
C GLU A 84 -8.31 8.79 1.89
N ASP A 85 -8.13 9.59 2.93
CA ASP A 85 -8.67 9.34 4.26
C ASP A 85 -10.20 9.49 4.34
N THR A 86 -10.75 10.46 3.60
CA THR A 86 -12.19 10.73 3.56
C THR A 86 -12.91 9.72 2.65
N LEU A 87 -12.22 9.25 1.61
CA LEU A 87 -12.73 8.30 0.62
C LEU A 87 -12.56 6.85 1.04
N ASN A 88 -11.58 6.55 1.89
CA ASN A 88 -11.35 5.24 2.48
C ASN A 88 -11.19 5.37 4.01
N PRO A 89 -12.29 5.69 4.74
CA PRO A 89 -12.24 5.83 6.19
C PRO A 89 -11.80 4.52 6.86
N ASP A 90 -12.14 3.38 6.27
CA ASP A 90 -11.80 2.05 6.76
C ASP A 90 -10.30 1.80 6.84
N GLY A 91 -9.50 2.44 5.98
CA GLY A 91 -8.04 2.35 5.99
C GLY A 91 -7.37 3.01 7.19
N ILE A 92 -8.12 3.76 7.99
CA ILE A 92 -7.59 4.63 9.06
C ILE A 92 -8.32 4.45 10.38
N ARG A 93 -9.57 3.96 10.34
CA ARG A 93 -10.30 3.58 11.56
C ARG A 93 -9.45 2.61 12.39
N PRO A 94 -9.60 2.61 13.72
CA PRO A 94 -8.94 1.62 14.57
C PRO A 94 -9.15 0.19 14.05
N HIS A 95 -8.07 -0.53 13.79
CA HIS A 95 -8.11 -1.92 13.34
C HIS A 95 -6.82 -2.67 13.68
N LEU A 96 -6.90 -4.00 13.60
CA LEU A 96 -5.77 -4.90 13.75
C LEU A 96 -5.34 -5.41 12.38
N GLY A 97 -4.03 -5.36 12.11
CA GLY A 97 -3.41 -6.05 10.99
C GLY A 97 -2.63 -7.26 11.49
N VAL A 98 -2.74 -8.40 10.80
CA VAL A 98 -1.98 -9.62 11.12
C VAL A 98 -1.48 -10.28 9.83
N ASP A 99 -0.24 -10.76 9.85
CA ASP A 99 0.39 -11.42 8.71
C ASP A 99 1.45 -12.44 9.18
N GLU A 100 1.86 -13.34 8.28
CA GLU A 100 2.87 -14.35 8.54
C GLU A 100 4.08 -14.29 7.60
N SER A 101 5.20 -14.83 8.08
CA SER A 101 6.41 -15.09 7.30
C SER A 101 6.99 -16.46 7.67
N GLY A 102 7.67 -17.12 6.73
CA GLY A 102 8.23 -18.46 6.93
C GLY A 102 7.33 -19.63 6.50
N LYS A 103 6.11 -19.37 5.96
CA LYS A 103 5.17 -20.42 5.54
C LYS A 103 5.74 -21.37 4.48
N GLY A 104 6.51 -20.84 3.53
CA GLY A 104 7.11 -21.61 2.42
C GLY A 104 8.60 -21.88 2.60
N ASP A 105 9.20 -21.40 3.69
CA ASP A 105 10.63 -21.54 3.91
C ASP A 105 10.92 -22.89 4.54
N PHE A 106 11.84 -23.64 3.94
CA PHE A 106 12.28 -24.93 4.50
C PHE A 106 13.10 -24.73 5.78
N PHE A 107 13.85 -23.62 5.87
CA PHE A 107 14.66 -23.28 7.01
C PHE A 107 14.10 -22.07 7.74
N GLY A 108 14.25 -22.08 9.07
CA GLY A 108 13.87 -20.96 9.92
C GLY A 108 12.49 -21.11 10.54
N PRO A 109 12.10 -20.12 11.37
CA PRO A 109 10.84 -20.17 12.10
C PRO A 109 9.65 -19.81 11.21
N LEU A 110 8.47 -20.30 11.61
CA LEU A 110 7.20 -19.70 11.20
C LEU A 110 6.88 -18.55 12.15
N VAL A 111 6.76 -17.34 11.63
CA VAL A 111 6.51 -16.13 12.43
C VAL A 111 5.18 -15.53 12.01
N ILE A 112 4.29 -15.33 12.98
CA ILE A 112 3.06 -14.57 12.82
C ILE A 112 3.22 -13.29 13.63
N ALA A 113 2.94 -12.15 13.03
CA ALA A 113 3.00 -10.86 13.68
C ALA A 113 1.72 -10.07 13.42
N GLY A 114 1.31 -9.30 14.41
CA GLY A 114 0.19 -8.39 14.25
C GLY A 114 0.45 -7.06 14.94
N THR A 115 -0.28 -6.05 14.50
CA THR A 115 -0.20 -4.70 15.02
C THR A 115 -1.58 -4.09 15.14
N TYR A 116 -1.77 -3.30 16.19
CA TYR A 116 -2.87 -2.34 16.26
C TYR A 116 -2.50 -1.06 15.52
N THR A 117 -3.48 -0.43 14.89
CA THR A 117 -3.36 0.90 14.30
C THR A 117 -4.66 1.69 14.43
N ASP A 118 -4.52 2.99 14.58
CA ASP A 118 -5.59 4.00 14.53
C ASP A 118 -5.20 5.10 13.53
N ASP A 119 -5.89 6.24 13.50
CA ASP A 119 -5.55 7.35 12.60
C ASP A 119 -4.15 7.90 12.81
N SER A 120 -3.77 8.12 14.07
CA SER A 120 -2.47 8.69 14.42
C SER A 120 -1.33 7.73 14.08
N ILE A 121 -1.51 6.45 14.37
CA ILE A 121 -0.53 5.39 14.12
C ILE A 121 -0.42 5.13 12.62
N THR A 122 -1.54 5.03 11.89
CA THR A 122 -1.55 4.83 10.44
C THR A 122 -0.76 5.93 9.74
N ARG A 123 -0.96 7.19 10.12
CA ARG A 123 -0.18 8.32 9.60
C ARG A 123 1.30 8.24 9.96
N ALA A 124 1.63 7.83 11.18
CA ALA A 124 3.02 7.65 11.60
C ALA A 124 3.72 6.52 10.82
N LEU A 125 3.02 5.41 10.58
CA LEU A 125 3.48 4.29 9.76
C LEU A 125 3.72 4.72 8.30
N GLY A 126 2.81 5.52 7.74
CA GLY A 126 2.97 6.12 6.41
C GLY A 126 4.21 7.00 6.32
N LYS A 127 4.41 7.91 7.30
CA LYS A 127 5.60 8.76 7.38
C LYS A 127 6.91 7.98 7.55
N LEU A 128 6.89 6.86 8.26
CA LEU A 128 8.02 5.94 8.39
C LEU A 128 8.36 5.25 7.05
N GLY A 129 7.41 5.23 6.11
CA GLY A 129 7.54 4.58 4.81
C GLY A 129 7.23 3.09 4.88
N VAL A 130 6.32 2.68 5.76
CA VAL A 130 5.76 1.32 5.74
C VAL A 130 5.00 1.13 4.42
N MET A 131 5.21 -0.02 3.80
CA MET A 131 4.67 -0.37 2.50
C MET A 131 4.54 -1.89 2.40
N ASP A 132 3.98 -2.39 1.30
CA ASP A 132 4.00 -3.82 0.96
C ASP A 132 5.44 -4.36 1.11
N SER A 133 5.61 -5.34 2.00
CA SER A 133 6.90 -5.89 2.38
C SER A 133 7.64 -6.52 1.19
N LYS A 134 6.91 -6.96 0.15
CA LYS A 134 7.49 -7.50 -1.09
C LYS A 134 8.27 -6.47 -1.89
N ARG A 135 8.03 -5.18 -1.65
CA ARG A 135 8.75 -4.07 -2.29
C ARG A 135 10.05 -3.71 -1.56
N ILE A 136 10.26 -4.25 -0.36
CA ILE A 136 11.46 -4.00 0.42
C ILE A 136 12.54 -4.99 -0.02
N THR A 137 13.62 -4.47 -0.60
CA THR A 137 14.66 -5.29 -1.24
C THR A 137 15.85 -5.62 -0.34
N THR A 138 15.98 -4.97 0.83
CA THR A 138 17.14 -5.15 1.71
C THR A 138 16.75 -5.53 3.14
N PRO A 139 17.48 -6.49 3.77
CA PRO A 139 17.27 -6.83 5.18
C PRO A 139 17.49 -5.64 6.13
N ALA A 140 18.41 -4.74 5.78
CA ALA A 140 18.68 -3.54 6.57
C ALA A 140 17.44 -2.64 6.68
N ARG A 141 16.73 -2.42 5.55
CA ARG A 141 15.50 -1.63 5.54
C ARG A 141 14.37 -2.30 6.33
N ILE A 142 14.25 -3.63 6.27
CA ILE A 142 13.29 -4.38 7.11
C ILE A 142 13.56 -4.14 8.59
N ARG A 143 14.82 -4.24 9.03
CA ARG A 143 15.19 -4.02 10.44
C ARG A 143 14.92 -2.58 10.89
N GLU A 144 15.25 -1.61 10.03
CA GLU A 144 15.00 -0.18 10.28
C GLU A 144 13.49 0.09 10.46
N LEU A 145 12.66 -0.38 9.54
CA LEU A 145 11.21 -0.26 9.60
C LEU A 145 10.64 -0.96 10.84
N ALA A 146 11.05 -2.20 11.10
CA ALA A 146 10.59 -2.95 12.26
C ALA A 146 10.96 -2.27 13.60
N ALA A 147 12.13 -1.63 13.67
CA ALA A 147 12.53 -0.84 14.84
C ALA A 147 11.78 0.51 14.91
N GLY A 148 11.43 1.10 13.76
CA GLY A 148 10.60 2.30 13.69
C GLY A 148 9.17 2.05 14.16
N ILE A 149 8.53 0.98 13.68
CA ILE A 149 7.15 0.60 14.04
C ILE A 149 7.02 0.47 15.57
N ARG A 150 7.93 -0.27 16.22
CA ARG A 150 7.92 -0.46 17.69
C ARG A 150 8.16 0.81 18.50
N ARG A 151 8.66 1.88 17.88
CA ARG A 151 8.88 3.18 18.52
C ARG A 151 7.69 4.13 18.38
N ILE A 152 6.71 3.80 17.54
CA ILE A 152 5.49 4.60 17.41
C ILE A 152 4.68 4.42 18.70
N GLN A 153 4.41 5.53 19.38
CA GLN A 153 3.63 5.53 20.61
C GLN A 153 2.22 4.97 20.36
N GLY A 154 1.76 4.04 21.20
CA GLY A 154 0.45 3.38 21.06
C GLY A 154 0.41 2.26 20.01
N CYS A 155 1.46 2.08 19.21
CA CYS A 155 1.53 0.99 18.23
C CYS A 155 1.93 -0.32 18.93
N HIS A 156 0.94 -1.08 19.37
CA HIS A 156 1.14 -2.39 19.99
C HIS A 156 1.44 -3.43 18.92
N VAL A 157 2.51 -4.20 19.11
CA VAL A 157 2.95 -5.27 18.22
C VAL A 157 3.00 -6.59 18.99
N GLU A 158 2.29 -7.59 18.49
CA GLU A 158 2.30 -8.95 19.03
C GLU A 158 2.93 -9.92 18.03
N ILE A 159 3.73 -10.85 18.54
CA ILE A 159 4.48 -11.80 17.72
C ILE A 159 4.39 -13.20 18.30
N VAL A 160 4.04 -14.16 17.46
CA VAL A 160 4.15 -15.60 17.72
C VAL A 160 5.22 -16.16 16.79
N SER A 161 6.35 -16.57 17.36
CA SER A 161 7.45 -17.20 16.62
C SER A 161 7.53 -18.68 16.97
N ILE A 162 7.43 -19.55 15.98
CA ILE A 162 7.48 -21.00 16.11
C ILE A 162 8.78 -21.47 15.45
N GLY A 163 9.78 -21.79 16.25
CA GLY A 163 11.05 -22.33 15.76
C GLY A 163 10.91 -23.73 15.15
N PRO A 164 11.86 -24.18 14.32
CA PRO A 164 11.77 -25.48 13.61
C PRO A 164 11.50 -26.68 14.53
N GLU A 165 12.16 -26.75 15.69
CA GLU A 165 11.97 -27.84 16.65
C GLU A 165 10.52 -27.87 17.17
N ARG A 166 10.03 -26.72 17.66
CA ARG A 166 8.66 -26.58 18.15
C ARG A 166 7.63 -26.79 17.05
N TYR A 167 7.93 -26.35 15.83
CA TYR A 167 7.08 -26.58 14.66
C TYR A 167 6.89 -28.09 14.44
N ASN A 168 7.98 -28.86 14.41
CA ASN A 168 7.94 -30.30 14.19
C ASN A 168 7.21 -31.04 15.32
N GLU A 169 7.30 -30.56 16.55
CA GLU A 169 6.61 -31.13 17.70
C GLU A 169 5.09 -30.93 17.63
N ILE A 170 4.61 -29.74 17.25
CA ILE A 170 3.18 -29.39 17.31
C ILE A 170 2.46 -29.64 15.99
N TYR A 171 3.15 -29.67 14.86
CA TYR A 171 2.55 -29.86 13.52
C TYR A 171 1.64 -31.11 13.44
N PRO A 172 2.02 -32.29 13.99
CA PRO A 172 1.15 -33.47 13.97
C PRO A 172 -0.21 -33.24 14.68
N GLN A 173 -0.26 -32.36 15.67
CA GLN A 173 -1.49 -32.05 16.43
C GLN A 173 -2.47 -31.21 15.60
N PHE A 174 -1.96 -30.38 14.70
CA PHE A 174 -2.78 -29.59 13.78
C PHE A 174 -3.16 -30.36 12.52
N GLY A 175 -2.28 -31.26 12.06
CA GLY A 175 -2.44 -32.06 10.84
C GLY A 175 -2.23 -31.27 9.53
N ASN A 176 -2.37 -29.94 9.54
CA ASN A 176 -2.12 -29.08 8.39
C ASN A 176 -1.61 -27.70 8.83
N LEU A 177 -0.66 -27.15 8.08
CA LEU A 177 -0.06 -25.82 8.28
C LEU A 177 -1.10 -24.69 8.38
N ASN A 178 -2.14 -24.68 7.56
CA ASN A 178 -3.17 -23.63 7.58
C ASN A 178 -3.94 -23.61 8.91
N ARG A 179 -4.14 -24.76 9.58
CA ARG A 179 -4.78 -24.81 10.91
C ARG A 179 -3.86 -24.23 11.97
N MET A 180 -2.56 -24.50 11.88
CA MET A 180 -1.56 -23.92 12.77
C MET A 180 -1.42 -22.41 12.56
N LEU A 181 -1.46 -21.93 11.32
CA LEU A 181 -1.50 -20.50 10.99
C LEU A 181 -2.76 -19.84 11.53
N ALA A 182 -3.94 -20.42 11.30
CA ALA A 182 -5.20 -19.90 11.82
C ALA A 182 -5.15 -19.77 13.36
N TRP A 183 -4.58 -20.76 14.05
CA TRP A 183 -4.34 -20.68 15.50
C TRP A 183 -3.36 -19.56 15.87
N GLY A 184 -2.24 -19.43 15.16
CA GLY A 184 -1.25 -18.37 15.42
C GLY A 184 -1.82 -16.97 15.21
N HIS A 185 -2.56 -16.78 14.11
CA HIS A 185 -3.30 -15.55 13.80
C HIS A 185 -4.32 -15.22 14.88
N ALA A 186 -5.18 -16.17 15.25
CA ALA A 186 -6.18 -15.98 16.30
C ALA A 186 -5.55 -15.61 17.65
N LYS A 187 -4.41 -16.23 17.99
CA LYS A 187 -3.67 -15.92 19.22
C LYS A 187 -3.10 -14.51 19.23
N VAL A 188 -2.55 -14.04 18.11
CA VAL A 188 -2.06 -12.66 17.97
C VAL A 188 -3.21 -11.67 18.06
N ILE A 189 -4.31 -11.90 17.34
CA ILE A 189 -5.50 -11.05 17.36
C ILE A 189 -6.07 -10.95 18.78
N ALA A 190 -6.25 -12.08 19.47
CA ALA A 190 -6.80 -12.09 20.83
C ALA A 190 -5.96 -11.25 21.80
N LYS A 191 -4.64 -11.40 21.77
CA LYS A 191 -3.74 -10.60 22.60
C LYS A 191 -3.80 -9.10 22.29
N LEU A 192 -3.88 -8.73 21.01
CA LEU A 192 -3.99 -7.33 20.63
C LEU A 192 -5.33 -6.73 21.06
N ALA A 193 -6.42 -7.51 20.99
CA ALA A 193 -7.73 -7.10 21.44
C ALA A 193 -7.80 -6.87 22.96
N GLU A 194 -7.06 -7.65 23.77
CA GLU A 194 -6.97 -7.43 25.23
C GLU A 194 -6.33 -6.08 25.60
N LEU A 195 -5.46 -5.55 24.74
CA LEU A 195 -4.73 -4.30 24.99
C LEU A 195 -5.53 -3.04 24.63
N GLN A 196 -6.67 -3.18 23.94
CA GLN A 196 -7.54 -2.09 23.52
C GLN A 196 -9.01 -2.54 23.64
N PRO A 197 -9.62 -2.43 24.84
CA PRO A 197 -11.06 -2.60 24.99
C PRO A 197 -11.81 -1.47 24.27
N ASP A 198 -12.95 -1.82 23.67
CA ASP A 198 -13.84 -0.97 22.85
C ASP A 198 -14.03 0.48 23.36
#